data_AF-A0A7Y4TJM1-F1
#
_entry.id   AF-A0A7Y4TJM1-F1
#
_cell.length_a   1.000
_cell.length_b   1.000
_cell.length_c   1.000
_cell.angle_alpha   90.00
_cell.angle_beta   90.00
_cell.angle_gamma   90.00
#
_symmetry.space_group_name_H-M   'P 1'
#
loop_
_entity.id
_entity.type
_entity.pdbx_description
1 polymer ?
#
loop_
_entity_poly.entity_id
_entity_poly.type
_entity_poly.pdbx_seq_one_letter_code
_entity_poly.pdbx_strand_id
1 'polypeptide(L)'
;MPARLAIGELPAVTDAQLAADLADLGYLGFSHLKRKRPSRKNPADVLLSALNAPQREARAVEALPWLLLAYPDMKWNEVTRLAKMLDLQNRLGFLVNVASEMAEKQNNRPLANLLRSREAALERSMLAREDTLCNENMTRAERRWLDSNRSEDAKHWRVLTSMTPQSIRYAA
;
A
#
# COMPACT_ATOMS: atom_id res chain seq x y z
N MET A 1 -4.15 -25.05 -5.81
CA MET A 1 -4.33 -23.84 -4.99
C MET A 1 -2.95 -23.32 -4.60
N PRO A 2 -2.57 -22.06 -4.88
CA PRO A 2 -1.39 -21.49 -4.23
C PRO A 2 -1.65 -21.39 -2.71
N ALA A 3 -0.61 -21.54 -1.92
CA ALA A 3 -0.73 -21.76 -0.47
C ALA A 3 -1.39 -20.58 0.25
N ARG A 4 -2.22 -20.92 1.24
CA ARG A 4 -2.75 -19.98 2.23
C ARG A 4 -1.59 -19.59 3.14
N LEU A 5 -1.21 -18.31 3.21
CA LEU A 5 -0.10 -17.88 4.07
C LEU A 5 -0.34 -18.30 5.53
N ALA A 6 0.61 -19.07 6.06
CA ALA A 6 0.68 -19.36 7.48
C ALA A 6 1.11 -18.09 8.24
N ILE A 7 0.70 -18.01 9.50
CA ILE A 7 1.04 -16.88 10.38
C ILE A 7 2.53 -16.94 10.67
N GLY A 8 3.30 -15.96 10.18
CA GLY A 8 4.75 -15.83 10.39
C GLY A 8 5.57 -15.73 9.09
N GLU A 9 5.02 -16.11 7.93
CA GLU A 9 5.76 -16.25 6.68
C GLU A 9 5.27 -15.28 5.58
N LEU A 10 5.29 -13.96 5.83
CA LEU A 10 5.43 -13.04 4.68
C LEU A 10 6.88 -13.12 4.22
N PRO A 11 7.17 -13.62 3.00
CA PRO A 11 8.54 -13.71 2.53
C PRO A 11 9.14 -12.31 2.40
N ALA A 12 10.38 -12.14 2.86
CA ALA A 12 11.12 -10.91 2.63
C ALA A 12 11.36 -10.75 1.12
N VAL A 13 10.54 -9.94 0.45
CA VAL A 13 10.69 -9.62 -0.98
C VAL A 13 11.64 -8.45 -1.15
N THR A 14 12.55 -8.54 -2.14
CA THR A 14 13.37 -7.40 -2.59
C THR A 14 12.52 -6.45 -3.47
N ASP A 15 12.98 -5.21 -3.67
CA ASP A 15 12.24 -4.24 -4.49
C ASP A 15 12.17 -4.68 -5.96
N ALA A 16 13.22 -5.32 -6.49
CA ALA A 16 13.18 -5.95 -7.81
C ALA A 16 12.15 -7.09 -7.91
N GLN A 17 12.02 -7.92 -6.86
CA GLN A 17 11.02 -8.99 -6.82
C GLN A 17 9.60 -8.42 -6.71
N LEU A 18 9.41 -7.38 -5.90
CA LEU A 18 8.13 -6.66 -5.75
C LEU A 18 7.70 -5.97 -7.04
N ALA A 19 8.61 -5.25 -7.71
CA ALA A 19 8.32 -4.58 -8.97
C ALA A 19 7.94 -5.56 -10.09
N ALA A 20 8.62 -6.72 -10.16
CA ALA A 20 8.26 -7.78 -11.10
C ALA A 20 6.96 -8.53 -10.72
N ASP A 21 6.62 -8.65 -9.43
CA ASP A 21 5.33 -9.20 -8.99
C ASP A 21 4.16 -8.24 -9.28
N LEU A 22 4.37 -6.92 -9.13
CA LEU A 22 3.43 -5.89 -9.57
C LEU A 22 3.27 -5.87 -11.10
N ALA A 23 4.34 -6.09 -11.86
CA ALA A 23 4.29 -6.21 -13.32
C ALA A 23 3.52 -7.46 -13.79
N ASP A 24 3.70 -8.60 -13.11
CA ASP A 24 2.95 -9.83 -13.37
C ASP A 24 1.45 -9.66 -13.06
N LEU A 25 1.10 -8.85 -12.05
CA LEU A 25 -0.28 -8.43 -11.75
C LEU A 25 -0.81 -7.36 -12.73
N GLY A 26 0.04 -6.74 -13.55
CA GLY A 26 -0.38 -5.84 -14.64
C GLY A 26 -0.14 -4.35 -14.41
N TYR A 27 0.62 -3.95 -13.38
CA TYR A 27 0.95 -2.55 -13.16
C TYR A 27 1.79 -1.97 -14.32
N LEU A 28 1.26 -0.95 -15.01
CA LEU A 28 1.87 -0.40 -16.22
C LEU A 28 3.25 0.23 -15.97
N GLY A 29 3.47 0.83 -14.81
CA GLY A 29 4.76 1.44 -14.44
C GLY A 29 5.94 0.45 -14.37
N PHE A 30 5.66 -0.85 -14.18
CA PHE A 30 6.66 -1.92 -14.21
C PHE A 30 6.46 -2.91 -15.37
N SER A 31 5.67 -2.56 -16.39
CA SER A 31 5.36 -3.43 -17.55
C SER A 31 6.60 -4.04 -18.23
N HIS A 32 7.73 -3.33 -18.25
CA HIS A 32 9.02 -3.80 -18.78
C HIS A 32 9.67 -4.94 -17.96
N LEU A 33 9.23 -5.18 -16.72
CA LEU A 33 9.68 -6.26 -15.84
C LEU A 33 8.78 -7.51 -15.88
N LYS A 34 7.68 -7.46 -16.65
CA LYS A 34 6.69 -8.55 -16.72
C LYS A 34 7.32 -9.85 -17.22
N ARG A 35 7.12 -10.94 -16.48
CA ARG A 35 7.79 -12.21 -16.79
C ARG A 35 7.11 -12.90 -17.97
N LYS A 36 7.88 -13.62 -18.80
CA LYS A 36 7.36 -14.43 -19.92
C LYS A 36 6.35 -15.51 -19.48
N ARG A 37 6.43 -15.95 -18.22
CA ARG A 37 5.47 -16.84 -17.56
C ARG A 37 5.12 -16.22 -16.20
N PRO A 38 4.08 -15.37 -16.12
CA PRO A 38 3.71 -14.69 -14.89
C PRO A 38 3.35 -15.70 -13.79
N SER A 39 3.82 -15.44 -12.56
CA SER A 39 3.43 -16.25 -11.41
C SER A 39 2.06 -15.80 -10.89
N ARG A 40 1.18 -16.75 -10.53
CA ARG A 40 -0.13 -16.42 -9.93
C ARG A 40 0.05 -15.97 -8.47
N LYS A 41 0.48 -14.73 -8.29
CA LYS A 41 0.60 -14.06 -6.99
C LYS A 41 -0.79 -13.66 -6.49
N ASN A 42 -0.97 -13.70 -5.18
CA ASN A 42 -2.14 -13.15 -4.50
C ASN A 42 -1.88 -11.66 -4.23
N PRO A 43 -2.75 -10.73 -4.68
CA PRO A 43 -2.60 -9.29 -4.45
C PRO A 43 -2.43 -8.93 -2.96
N ALA A 44 -3.14 -9.62 -2.06
CA ALA A 44 -3.04 -9.41 -0.62
C ALA A 44 -1.63 -9.71 -0.09
N ASP A 45 -0.99 -10.78 -0.58
CA ASP A 45 0.34 -11.19 -0.14
C ASP A 45 1.41 -10.21 -0.66
N VAL A 46 1.25 -9.72 -1.89
CA VAL A 46 2.13 -8.69 -2.49
C VAL A 46 2.02 -7.37 -1.72
N LEU A 47 0.80 -6.91 -1.44
CA LEU A 47 0.53 -5.70 -0.65
C LEU A 47 1.18 -5.75 0.73
N LEU A 48 0.94 -6.85 1.47
CA LEU A 48 1.47 -7.00 2.83
C LEU A 48 2.99 -7.18 2.83
N SER A 49 3.56 -7.95 1.89
CA SER A 49 5.03 -8.13 1.78
C SER A 49 5.74 -6.83 1.39
N ALA A 50 5.10 -5.96 0.61
CA ALA A 50 5.59 -4.63 0.31
C ALA A 50 5.61 -3.73 1.56
N LEU A 51 4.49 -3.71 2.30
CA LEU A 51 4.30 -2.89 3.49
C LEU A 51 5.13 -3.34 4.71
N ASN A 52 5.46 -4.63 4.81
CA ASN A 52 6.17 -5.21 5.95
C ASN A 52 7.69 -4.94 5.96
N ALA A 53 8.21 -4.07 5.09
CA ALA A 53 9.62 -3.71 5.04
C ALA A 53 9.87 -2.30 5.63
N PRO A 54 10.98 -2.08 6.35
CA PRO A 54 11.31 -0.76 6.89
C PRO A 54 11.67 0.27 5.80
N GLN A 55 12.21 -0.21 4.69
CA GLN A 55 12.62 0.60 3.54
C GLN A 55 12.12 -0.02 2.23
N ARG A 56 11.62 0.82 1.32
CA ARG A 56 11.24 0.50 -0.06
C ARG A 56 11.64 1.63 -1.01
N GLU A 57 11.87 1.31 -2.27
CA GLU A 57 11.87 2.29 -3.37
C GLU A 57 10.51 3.00 -3.47
N ALA A 58 10.52 4.33 -3.55
CA ALA A 58 9.30 5.15 -3.62
C ALA A 58 8.33 4.70 -4.72
N ARG A 59 8.84 4.36 -5.91
CA ARG A 59 8.04 3.85 -7.05
C ARG A 59 7.30 2.55 -6.75
N ALA A 60 7.85 1.69 -5.90
CA ALA A 60 7.19 0.44 -5.52
C ALA A 60 6.04 0.71 -4.53
N VAL A 61 6.20 1.70 -3.64
CA VAL A 61 5.15 2.14 -2.71
C VAL A 61 4.05 2.91 -3.46
N GLU A 62 4.40 3.79 -4.41
CA GLU A 62 3.46 4.51 -5.29
C GLU A 62 2.57 3.59 -6.13
N ALA A 63 2.99 2.35 -6.39
CA ALA A 63 2.21 1.35 -7.10
C ALA A 63 1.14 0.66 -6.21
N LEU A 64 1.23 0.76 -4.89
CA LEU A 64 0.33 0.04 -3.98
C LEU A 64 -1.12 0.57 -3.99
N PRO A 65 -1.41 1.88 -4.12
CA PRO A 65 -2.78 2.36 -4.28
C PRO A 65 -3.43 1.84 -5.57
N TRP A 66 -2.68 1.70 -6.67
CA TRP A 66 -3.17 1.02 -7.88
C TRP A 66 -3.54 -0.45 -7.59
N LEU A 67 -2.77 -1.16 -6.78
CA LEU A 67 -3.05 -2.55 -6.41
C LEU A 67 -4.39 -2.69 -5.65
N LEU A 68 -4.74 -1.69 -4.83
CA LEU A 68 -6.03 -1.62 -4.14
C LEU A 68 -7.20 -1.36 -5.11
N LEU A 69 -6.99 -0.50 -6.11
CA LEU A 69 -7.97 -0.19 -7.16
C LEU A 69 -8.21 -1.38 -8.12
N ALA A 70 -7.14 -2.09 -8.49
CA ALA A 70 -7.20 -3.20 -9.44
C ALA A 70 -7.75 -4.50 -8.84
N TYR A 71 -7.66 -4.67 -7.52
CA TYR A 71 -8.11 -5.89 -6.82
C TYR A 71 -9.00 -5.57 -5.61
N PRO A 72 -10.14 -4.88 -5.80
CA PRO A 72 -11.01 -4.45 -4.70
C PRO A 72 -11.60 -5.63 -3.91
N ASP A 73 -11.81 -6.77 -4.58
CA ASP A 73 -12.35 -8.01 -4.01
C ASP A 73 -11.29 -8.93 -3.40
N MET A 74 -10.07 -8.42 -3.16
CA MET A 74 -9.08 -9.16 -2.37
C MET A 74 -9.63 -9.50 -0.98
N LYS A 75 -9.03 -10.48 -0.31
CA LYS A 75 -9.51 -10.98 0.98
C LYS A 75 -9.26 -10.01 2.14
N TRP A 76 -10.03 -8.92 2.20
CA TRP A 76 -9.89 -7.85 3.18
C TRP A 76 -9.88 -8.33 4.64
N ASN A 77 -10.65 -9.37 4.98
CA ASN A 77 -10.63 -9.93 6.34
C ASN A 77 -9.27 -10.56 6.70
N GLU A 78 -8.57 -11.18 5.73
CA GLU A 78 -7.21 -11.70 5.93
C GLU A 78 -6.18 -10.54 5.94
N VAL A 79 -6.33 -9.56 5.04
CA VAL A 79 -5.46 -8.36 4.95
C VAL A 79 -5.50 -7.53 6.24
N THR A 80 -6.69 -7.12 6.69
CA THR A 80 -6.90 -6.32 7.90
C THR A 80 -6.42 -7.06 9.15
N ARG A 81 -6.58 -8.40 9.22
CA ARG A 81 -6.06 -9.20 10.34
C ARG A 81 -4.52 -9.20 10.35
N LEU A 82 -3.89 -9.46 9.21
CA LEU A 82 -2.42 -9.51 9.12
C LEU A 82 -1.79 -8.12 9.32
N ALA A 83 -2.42 -7.06 8.79
CA ALA A 83 -1.97 -5.70 9.03
C ALA A 83 -1.96 -5.34 10.53
N LYS A 84 -2.96 -5.78 11.31
CA LYS A 84 -2.95 -5.58 12.78
C LYS A 84 -1.86 -6.40 13.48
N MET A 85 -1.63 -7.64 13.05
CA MET A 85 -0.60 -8.52 13.63
C MET A 85 0.84 -8.08 13.35
N LEU A 86 1.05 -7.31 12.27
CA LEU A 86 2.35 -6.84 11.81
C LEU A 86 2.52 -5.32 12.01
N ASP A 87 1.63 -4.71 12.79
CA ASP A 87 1.55 -3.27 13.04
C ASP A 87 1.32 -2.34 11.83
N LEU A 88 1.04 -2.89 10.63
CA LEU A 88 0.96 -2.16 9.35
C LEU A 88 -0.32 -1.33 9.15
N GLN A 89 -1.24 -1.28 10.12
CA GLN A 89 -2.54 -0.61 9.94
C GLN A 89 -2.44 0.87 9.56
N ASN A 90 -1.44 1.62 10.03
CA ASN A 90 -1.25 3.03 9.69
C ASN A 90 -0.82 3.18 8.22
N ARG A 91 0.17 2.38 7.79
CA ARG A 91 0.61 2.30 6.39
C ARG A 91 -0.55 1.91 5.46
N LEU A 92 -1.28 0.86 5.82
CA LEU A 92 -2.38 0.34 5.00
C LEU A 92 -3.56 1.32 4.95
N GLY A 93 -3.98 1.88 6.09
CA GLY A 93 -5.08 2.84 6.15
C GLY A 93 -4.82 4.06 5.28
N PHE A 94 -3.62 4.62 5.36
CA PHE A 94 -3.19 5.71 4.48
C PHE A 94 -3.22 5.33 2.98
N LEU A 95 -2.75 4.13 2.60
CA LEU A 95 -2.83 3.70 1.19
C LEU A 95 -4.28 3.49 0.72
N VAL A 96 -5.18 3.01 1.59
CA VAL A 96 -6.61 2.86 1.28
C VAL A 96 -7.29 4.21 1.11
N ASN A 97 -6.96 5.18 1.96
CA ASN A 97 -7.39 6.58 1.83
C ASN A 97 -6.97 7.15 0.45
N VAL A 98 -5.68 7.06 0.12
CA VAL A 98 -5.12 7.51 -1.17
C VAL A 98 -5.81 6.81 -2.36
N ALA A 99 -6.02 5.50 -2.30
CA ALA A 99 -6.73 4.75 -3.34
C ALA A 99 -8.21 5.16 -3.43
N SER A 100 -8.89 5.44 -2.32
CA SER A 100 -10.26 5.95 -2.32
C SER A 100 -10.35 7.30 -3.03
N GLU A 101 -9.46 8.25 -2.72
CA GLU A 101 -9.40 9.53 -3.42
C GLU A 101 -9.13 9.37 -4.93
N MET A 102 -8.28 8.42 -5.34
CA MET A 102 -8.05 8.11 -6.75
C MET A 102 -9.33 7.60 -7.43
N ALA A 103 -10.07 6.69 -6.78
CA ALA A 103 -11.36 6.20 -7.28
C ALA A 103 -12.40 7.33 -7.42
N GLU A 104 -12.44 8.29 -6.48
CA GLU A 104 -13.33 9.46 -6.59
C GLU A 104 -12.94 10.38 -7.75
N LYS A 105 -11.63 10.62 -7.95
CA LYS A 105 -11.11 11.42 -9.08
C LYS A 105 -11.38 10.74 -10.43
N GLN A 106 -11.47 9.41 -10.47
CA GLN A 106 -11.92 8.60 -11.62
C GLN A 106 -13.46 8.54 -11.76
N ASN A 107 -14.23 9.24 -10.91
CA ASN A 107 -15.70 9.18 -10.80
C ASN A 107 -16.26 7.79 -10.42
N ASN A 108 -15.43 6.84 -9.99
CA ASN A 108 -15.84 5.51 -9.55
C ASN A 108 -16.30 5.51 -8.07
N ARG A 109 -17.43 6.18 -7.81
CA ARG A 109 -18.03 6.29 -6.48
C ARG A 109 -18.30 4.94 -5.78
N PRO A 110 -18.75 3.87 -6.46
CA PRO A 110 -18.91 2.57 -5.82
C PRO A 110 -17.60 2.00 -5.25
N LEU A 111 -16.50 2.11 -6.02
CA LEU A 111 -15.18 1.66 -5.57
C LEU A 111 -14.63 2.54 -4.44
N ALA A 112 -14.79 3.86 -4.53
CA ALA A 112 -14.42 4.76 -3.44
C ALA A 112 -15.14 4.40 -2.13
N ASN A 113 -16.48 4.26 -2.17
CA ASN A 113 -17.27 3.89 -0.99
C ASN A 113 -16.87 2.52 -0.43
N LEU A 114 -16.54 1.55 -1.30
CA LEU A 114 -16.01 0.26 -0.89
C LEU A 114 -14.67 0.43 -0.14
N LEU A 115 -13.73 1.20 -0.68
CA LEU A 115 -12.43 1.48 -0.06
C LEU A 115 -12.57 2.23 1.27
N ARG A 116 -13.41 3.28 1.36
CA ARG A 116 -13.72 3.97 2.64
C ARG A 116 -14.31 3.01 3.69
N SER A 117 -15.08 2.00 3.29
CA SER A 117 -15.55 0.97 4.24
C SER A 117 -14.43 0.07 4.79
N ARG A 118 -13.33 -0.09 4.03
CA ARG A 118 -12.12 -0.83 4.47
C ARG A 118 -11.23 0.05 5.34
N GLU A 119 -11.10 1.33 4.98
CA GLU A 119 -10.44 2.38 5.76
C GLU A 119 -11.02 2.45 7.18
N ALA A 120 -12.33 2.62 7.31
CA ALA A 120 -13.03 2.69 8.61
C ALA A 120 -12.92 1.39 9.47
N ALA A 121 -12.57 0.25 8.86
CA ALA A 121 -12.31 -1.00 9.59
C ALA A 121 -10.87 -1.07 10.15
N LEU A 122 -9.95 -0.29 9.58
CA LEU A 122 -8.57 -0.10 10.04
C LEU A 122 -8.48 1.01 11.10
N GLU A 123 -9.26 2.10 10.98
CA GLU A 123 -9.24 3.23 11.92
C GLU A 123 -9.44 2.80 13.37
N ARG A 124 -10.34 1.83 13.59
CA ARG A 124 -10.63 1.21 14.91
C ARG A 124 -9.44 0.50 15.56
N SER A 125 -8.30 0.41 14.87
CA SER A 125 -7.06 -0.18 15.39
C SER A 125 -5.82 0.63 15.01
N MET A 126 -5.99 1.87 14.56
CA MET A 126 -4.91 2.80 14.27
C MET A 126 -3.95 2.92 15.46
N LEU A 127 -2.64 2.86 15.19
CA LEU A 127 -1.62 2.98 16.22
C LEU A 127 -1.36 4.44 16.57
N ALA A 128 -1.13 4.71 17.86
CA ALA A 128 -0.70 6.01 18.33
C ALA A 128 0.72 6.41 17.84
N ARG A 129 1.57 5.43 17.50
CA ARG A 129 2.93 5.69 17.00
C ARG A 129 2.91 6.21 15.57
N GLU A 130 3.90 7.04 15.24
CA GLU A 130 4.15 7.46 13.86
C GLU A 130 4.81 6.34 13.05
N ASP A 131 4.53 6.32 11.75
CA ASP A 131 5.12 5.43 10.75
C ASP A 131 5.70 6.24 9.57
N THR A 132 6.52 5.63 8.72
CA THR A 132 7.28 6.27 7.62
C THR A 132 6.87 5.80 6.22
N LEU A 133 5.85 4.93 6.10
CA LEU A 133 5.43 4.32 4.83
C LEU A 133 6.59 3.63 4.08
N CYS A 134 7.33 2.78 4.81
CA CYS A 134 8.51 2.08 4.31
C CYS A 134 9.65 3.03 3.89
N ASN A 135 9.88 4.11 4.65
CA ASN A 135 11.01 5.03 4.44
C ASN A 135 11.71 5.39 5.76
N GLU A 136 12.18 4.40 6.50
CA GLU A 136 12.80 4.61 7.82
C GLU A 136 14.12 5.43 7.77
N ASN A 137 14.86 5.36 6.65
CA ASN A 137 16.17 6.01 6.51
C ASN A 137 16.13 7.52 6.22
N MET A 138 14.97 8.19 6.35
CA MET A 138 14.85 9.64 6.19
C MET A 138 15.80 10.43 7.10
N THR A 139 16.47 11.41 6.51
CA THR A 139 17.32 12.38 7.20
C THR A 139 16.50 13.25 8.17
N ARG A 140 17.21 13.86 9.15
CA ARG A 140 16.59 14.85 10.06
C ARG A 140 16.07 16.11 9.34
N ALA A 141 16.51 16.38 8.11
CA ALA A 141 15.99 17.48 7.31
C ALA A 141 14.64 17.10 6.69
N GLU A 142 14.58 15.94 6.02
CA GLU A 142 13.35 15.41 5.42
C GLU A 142 12.25 15.18 6.46
N ARG A 143 12.57 14.58 7.61
CA ARG A 143 11.59 14.35 8.69
C ARG A 143 10.96 15.67 9.20
N ARG A 144 11.78 16.70 9.43
CA ARG A 144 11.28 18.03 9.86
C ARG A 144 10.48 18.73 8.78
N TRP A 145 10.86 18.55 7.51
CA TRP A 145 10.08 19.11 6.41
C TRP A 145 8.72 18.41 6.29
N LEU A 146 8.68 17.09 6.36
CA LEU A 146 7.45 16.30 6.28
C LEU A 146 6.49 16.57 7.42
N ASP A 147 6.96 16.79 8.66
CA ASP A 147 6.07 17.08 9.78
C ASP A 147 5.19 18.32 9.52
N SER A 148 5.79 19.36 8.91
CA SER A 148 5.09 20.60 8.52
C SER A 148 4.34 20.52 7.18
N ASN A 149 4.74 19.64 6.25
CA ASN A 149 4.27 19.66 4.85
C ASN A 149 3.45 18.43 4.40
N ARG A 150 3.32 17.38 5.22
CA ARG A 150 2.46 16.22 4.92
C ARG A 150 0.98 16.61 4.88
N SER A 151 0.17 15.86 4.12
CA SER A 151 -1.28 16.07 4.04
C SER A 151 -1.98 15.81 5.39
N GLU A 152 -3.20 16.32 5.55
CA GLU A 152 -4.01 16.04 6.73
C GLU A 152 -4.35 14.55 6.86
N ASP A 153 -4.59 13.82 5.76
CA ASP A 153 -4.77 12.36 5.78
C ASP A 153 -3.51 11.61 6.24
N ALA A 154 -2.32 12.10 5.88
CA ALA A 154 -1.06 11.57 6.39
C ALA A 154 -0.88 11.86 7.90
N LYS A 155 -1.35 13.02 8.40
CA LYS A 155 -1.38 13.32 9.85
C LYS A 155 -2.39 12.44 10.58
N HIS A 156 -3.59 12.28 10.05
CA HIS A 156 -4.66 11.43 10.58
C HIS A 156 -4.17 10.01 10.80
N TRP A 157 -3.62 9.40 9.73
CA TRP A 157 -3.04 8.05 9.78
C TRP A 157 -1.67 7.96 10.47
N ARG A 158 -1.12 9.08 10.96
CA ARG A 158 0.20 9.17 11.62
C ARG A 158 1.32 8.59 10.76
N VAL A 159 1.32 8.95 9.48
CA VAL A 159 2.32 8.56 8.49
C VAL A 159 3.15 9.79 8.09
N LEU A 160 4.46 9.67 8.10
CA LEU A 160 5.41 10.71 7.72
C LEU A 160 5.79 10.52 6.25
N THR A 161 4.98 11.06 5.34
CA THR A 161 5.11 10.90 3.88
C THR A 161 4.64 12.14 3.13
N SER A 162 5.21 12.37 1.94
CA SER A 162 4.76 13.38 0.97
C SER A 162 3.87 12.80 -0.12
N MET A 163 3.55 11.50 -0.05
CA MET A 163 2.68 10.85 -1.02
C MET A 163 1.30 11.51 -1.02
N THR A 164 0.77 11.76 -2.21
CA THR A 164 -0.61 12.21 -2.43
C THR A 164 -1.19 11.45 -3.63
N PRO A 165 -2.52 11.37 -3.80
CA PRO A 165 -3.11 10.80 -5.01
C PRO A 165 -2.57 11.42 -6.31
N GLN A 166 -2.21 12.70 -6.27
CA GLN A 166 -1.67 13.46 -7.40
C GLN A 166 -0.22 13.11 -7.75
N SER A 167 0.58 12.56 -6.82
CA SER A 167 1.95 12.12 -7.13
C SER A 167 2.01 10.78 -7.88
N ILE A 168 0.91 10.02 -7.90
CA ILE A 168 0.86 8.67 -8.47
C ILE A 168 0.56 8.75 -9.97
N ARG A 169 1.60 8.52 -10.79
CA ARG A 169 1.52 8.67 -12.26
C ARG A 169 0.71 7.59 -12.99
N TYR A 170 0.57 6.41 -12.39
CA TYR A 170 -0.13 5.27 -12.98
C TYR A 170 -1.37 4.92 -12.15
N ALA A 171 -2.26 5.90 -12.01
CA ALA A 171 -3.66 5.62 -11.68
C ALA A 171 -4.30 4.82 -12.83
N ALA A 172 -5.25 3.94 -12.49
CA ALA A 172 -6.02 3.16 -13.46
C ALA A 172 -6.94 4.02 -14.33
#